data_AF-A0A951IXM9-F1
#
_entry.id   AF-A0A951IXM9-F1
#
_cell.length_a   1.000
_cell.length_b   1.000
_cell.length_c   1.000
_cell.angle_alpha   90.00
_cell.angle_beta   90.00
_cell.angle_gamma   90.00
#
_symmetry.space_group_name_H-M   'P 1'
#
loop_
_entity.id
_entity.type
_entity.pdbx_description
1 polymer ?
#
loop_
_entity_poly.entity_id
_entity_poly.type
_entity_poly.pdbx_seq_one_letter_code
_entity_poly.pdbx_strand_id
1 'polypeptide(L)'
;MIVEFALVILGFVSLIFGASWLVDGASSLAKKYRVSDLIIGLTIVAFGTSAPELVVNIIGSNIFNILLILSISGIIQPFEYNPKFNLDLYMLIGGTFFLLTTMLTGQKKSVDRWESGALMLTYIIYTTYLVLKEF
;
A
#
# COMPACT_ATOMS: atom_id res chain seq x y z
N MET A 1 -24.71 -11.10 -19.20
CA MET A 1 -24.52 -9.63 -19.09
C MET A 1 -25.00 -9.05 -17.77
N ILE A 2 -26.31 -8.98 -17.47
CA ILE A 2 -26.80 -8.33 -16.23
C ILE A 2 -26.23 -9.01 -14.96
N VAL A 3 -26.18 -10.35 -14.95
CA VAL A 3 -25.63 -11.11 -13.82
C VAL A 3 -24.13 -10.86 -13.64
N GLU A 4 -23.35 -10.77 -14.73
CA GLU A 4 -21.92 -10.45 -14.65
C GLU A 4 -21.66 -9.07 -14.06
N PHE A 5 -22.39 -8.05 -14.53
CA PHE A 5 -22.29 -6.70 -13.95
C PHE A 5 -22.69 -6.67 -12.48
N ALA A 6 -23.75 -7.39 -12.11
CA ALA A 6 -24.18 -7.49 -10.72
C ALA A 6 -23.11 -8.15 -9.84
N LEU A 7 -22.48 -9.24 -10.31
CA LEU A 7 -21.40 -9.93 -9.60
C LEU A 7 -20.16 -9.04 -9.44
N VAL A 8 -19.79 -8.26 -10.46
CA VAL A 8 -18.67 -7.32 -10.38
C VAL A 8 -18.92 -6.26 -9.32
N ILE A 9 -20.10 -5.62 -9.34
CA ILE A 9 -20.47 -4.60 -8.35
C ILE A 9 -20.47 -5.21 -6.95
N LEU A 10 -21.10 -6.38 -6.77
CA LEU A 10 -21.16 -7.06 -5.48
C LEU A 10 -19.75 -7.43 -4.97
N GLY A 11 -18.86 -7.87 -5.86
CA GLY A 11 -17.46 -8.17 -5.54
C GLY A 11 -16.70 -6.93 -5.06
N PHE A 12 -16.78 -5.82 -5.79
CA PHE A 12 -16.13 -4.56 -5.38
C PHE A 12 -16.65 -4.04 -4.05
N VAL A 13 -17.98 -4.03 -3.86
CA VAL A 13 -18.61 -3.62 -2.60
C VAL A 13 -18.10 -4.50 -1.45
N SER A 14 -18.09 -5.83 -1.63
CA SER A 14 -17.63 -6.76 -0.60
C SER A 14 -16.16 -6.57 -0.25
N LEU A 15 -15.30 -6.31 -1.24
CA LEU A 15 -13.88 -6.03 -1.02
C LEU A 15 -13.66 -4.73 -0.24
N ILE A 16 -14.37 -3.66 -0.59
CA ILE A 16 -14.24 -2.35 0.07
C ILE A 16 -14.70 -2.44 1.53
N PHE A 17 -15.87 -3.01 1.80
CA PHE A 17 -16.40 -3.14 3.15
C PHE A 17 -15.60 -4.14 3.99
N GLY A 18 -15.16 -5.25 3.40
CA GLY A 18 -14.32 -6.23 4.09
C GLY A 18 -12.98 -5.64 4.52
N ALA A 19 -12.34 -4.86 3.63
CA ALA A 19 -11.11 -4.14 3.93
C ALA A 19 -11.31 -3.08 5.02
N SER A 20 -12.38 -2.27 4.95
CA SER A 20 -12.62 -1.22 5.95
C SER A 20 -12.87 -1.79 7.34
N TRP A 21 -13.70 -2.83 7.47
CA TRP A 21 -13.93 -3.49 8.77
C TRP A 21 -12.67 -4.09 9.36
N LEU A 22 -11.81 -4.69 8.52
CA LEU A 22 -10.52 -5.20 8.97
C LEU A 22 -9.61 -4.07 9.48
N VAL A 23 -9.53 -2.96 8.75
CA VAL A 23 -8.71 -1.78 9.12
C VAL A 23 -9.21 -1.17 10.42
N ASP A 24 -10.51 -0.96 10.57
CA ASP A 24 -11.10 -0.32 11.75
C ASP A 24 -10.90 -1.19 13.00
N GLY A 25 -11.10 -2.51 12.87
CA GLY A 25 -10.86 -3.46 13.94
C GLY A 25 -9.39 -3.53 14.36
N ALA A 26 -8.48 -3.65 13.39
CA ALA A 26 -7.04 -3.69 13.64
C ALA A 26 -6.51 -2.37 14.22
N SER A 27 -6.98 -1.23 13.73
CA SER A 27 -6.64 0.10 14.23
C SER A 27 -7.11 0.30 15.67
N SER A 28 -8.33 -0.14 16.00
CA SER A 28 -8.87 -0.08 17.37
C SER A 28 -8.03 -0.91 18.34
N LEU A 29 -7.58 -2.09 17.91
CA LEU A 29 -6.69 -2.93 18.71
C LEU A 29 -5.31 -2.28 18.90
N ALA A 30 -4.71 -1.75 17.84
CA ALA A 30 -3.41 -1.07 17.90
C ALA A 30 -3.42 0.16 18.82
N LYS A 31 -4.50 0.96 18.77
CA LYS A 31 -4.72 2.09 19.69
C LYS A 31 -4.77 1.66 21.15
N LYS A 32 -5.38 0.50 21.45
CA LYS A 32 -5.40 -0.07 22.81
C LYS A 32 -4.00 -0.43 23.31
N TYR A 33 -3.09 -0.80 22.42
CA TYR A 33 -1.67 -1.06 22.71
C TYR A 33 -0.78 0.19 22.65
N ARG A 34 -1.36 1.40 22.57
CA ARG A 34 -0.64 2.69 22.53
C ARG A 34 0.30 2.86 21.32
N VAL A 35 0.02 2.17 20.22
CA VAL A 35 0.69 2.42 18.94
C VAL A 35 0.24 3.79 18.41
N SER A 36 1.14 4.60 17.86
CA SER A 36 0.80 5.93 17.36
C SER A 36 -0.05 5.89 16.09
N ASP A 37 -0.87 6.93 15.90
CA ASP A 37 -1.72 7.08 14.70
C ASP A 37 -0.88 7.13 13.41
N LEU A 38 0.35 7.64 13.47
CA LEU A 38 1.26 7.68 12.33
C LEU A 38 1.63 6.26 11.86
N ILE A 39 1.93 5.35 12.79
CA ILE A 39 2.27 3.97 12.44
C ILE A 39 1.06 3.18 12.01
N ILE A 40 -0.08 3.38 12.69
CA ILE A 40 -1.35 2.78 12.27
C ILE A 40 -1.66 3.19 10.83
N GLY A 41 -1.46 4.47 10.49
CA GLY A 41 -1.58 5.00 9.13
C GLY A 41 -0.62 4.33 8.15
N LEU A 42 0.69 4.31 8.46
CA LEU A 42 1.74 3.78 7.59
C LEU A 42 1.72 2.26 7.42
N THR A 43 1.06 1.52 8.31
CA THR A 43 1.06 0.05 8.30
C THR A 43 -0.34 -0.52 8.08
N ILE A 44 -1.22 -0.43 9.09
CA ILE A 44 -2.53 -1.08 9.10
C ILE A 44 -3.45 -0.47 8.05
N VAL A 45 -3.58 0.86 8.04
CA VAL A 45 -4.47 1.56 7.12
C VAL A 45 -3.95 1.42 5.70
N ALA A 46 -2.67 1.72 5.47
CA ALA A 46 -2.03 1.58 4.16
C ALA A 46 -2.18 0.15 3.59
N PHE A 47 -1.94 -0.88 4.40
CA PHE A 47 -2.11 -2.27 3.96
C PHE A 47 -3.57 -2.59 3.63
N GLY A 48 -4.51 -2.21 4.49
CA GLY A 48 -5.91 -2.55 4.28
C GLY A 48 -6.55 -1.83 3.10
N THR A 49 -6.20 -0.56 2.84
CA THR A 49 -6.67 0.15 1.64
C THR A 49 -6.08 -0.42 0.36
N SER A 50 -4.87 -0.98 0.42
CA SER A 50 -4.20 -1.62 -0.72
C SER A 50 -4.50 -3.10 -0.89
N ALA A 51 -5.22 -3.74 0.03
CA ALA A 51 -5.61 -5.14 -0.10
C ALA A 51 -6.51 -5.40 -1.33
N PRO A 52 -7.53 -4.58 -1.65
CA PRO A 52 -8.27 -4.71 -2.90
C PRO A 52 -7.39 -4.44 -4.14
N GLU A 53 -6.48 -3.47 -4.04
CA GLU A 53 -5.59 -3.05 -5.13
C GLU A 53 -4.62 -4.16 -5.55
N LEU A 54 -4.11 -4.91 -4.57
CA LEU A 54 -3.19 -6.04 -4.77
C LEU A 54 -3.79 -7.12 -5.68
N VAL A 55 -5.11 -7.33 -5.59
CA VAL A 55 -5.83 -8.34 -6.38
C VAL A 55 -6.12 -7.83 -7.80
N VAL A 56 -6.18 -6.51 -7.99
CA VAL A 56 -6.64 -5.88 -9.24
C VAL A 56 -5.49 -5.36 -10.10
N ASN A 57 -4.74 -4.36 -9.62
CA ASN A 57 -3.69 -3.70 -10.43
C ASN A 57 -2.73 -2.85 -9.57
N ILE A 58 -1.52 -3.34 -9.36
CA ILE A 58 -0.50 -2.66 -8.55
C ILE A 58 0.00 -1.37 -9.21
N ILE A 59 0.29 -1.38 -10.52
CA ILE A 59 0.89 -0.22 -11.20
C ILE A 59 -0.12 0.91 -11.31
N GLY A 60 -1.34 0.59 -11.75
CA GLY A 60 -2.43 1.56 -11.88
C GLY A 60 -2.78 2.21 -10.54
N SER A 61 -2.87 1.42 -9.47
CA SER A 61 -3.16 1.94 -8.13
C SER A 61 -2.06 2.84 -7.59
N ASN A 62 -0.77 2.52 -7.78
CA ASN A 62 0.32 3.41 -7.35
C ASN A 62 0.32 4.74 -8.10
N ILE A 63 0.07 4.73 -9.41
CA ILE A 63 -0.06 5.95 -10.21
C ILE A 63 -1.23 6.79 -9.71
N PHE A 64 -2.39 6.16 -9.46
CA PHE A 64 -3.58 6.84 -8.94
C PHE A 64 -3.34 7.44 -7.54
N ASN A 65 -2.69 6.70 -6.65
CA ASN A 65 -2.43 7.14 -5.27
C ASN A 65 -1.47 8.35 -5.23
N ILE A 66 -0.41 8.34 -6.03
CA ILE A 66 0.55 9.45 -6.06
C ILE A 66 -0.02 10.66 -6.80
N LEU A 67 -0.62 10.47 -7.98
CA LEU A 67 -1.06 11.60 -8.80
C LEU A 67 -2.38 12.20 -8.35
N LEU A 68 -3.34 11.38 -7.92
CA LEU A 68 -4.66 11.85 -7.53
C LEU A 68 -4.77 12.02 -6.02
N ILE A 69 -4.61 10.93 -5.25
CA ILE A 69 -4.90 10.96 -3.80
C ILE A 69 -3.94 11.90 -3.08
N LEU A 70 -2.63 11.74 -3.26
CA LEU A 70 -1.62 12.56 -2.59
C LEU A 70 -1.70 14.03 -3.01
N SER A 71 -1.90 14.31 -4.30
CA SER A 71 -2.05 15.68 -4.80
C SER A 71 -3.29 16.39 -4.24
N ILE A 72 -4.45 15.73 -4.26
CA ILE A 72 -5.69 16.30 -3.68
C ILE A 72 -5.53 16.48 -2.17
N SER A 73 -4.96 15.49 -1.47
CA SER A 73 -4.75 15.56 -0.03
C SER A 73 -3.82 16.72 0.35
N GLY A 74 -2.75 16.95 -0.42
CA GLY A 74 -1.82 18.06 -0.19
C GLY A 74 -2.39 19.44 -0.48
N ILE A 75 -3.42 19.54 -1.32
CA ILE A 75 -4.18 20.78 -1.54
C ILE A 75 -5.14 21.04 -0.36
N ILE A 76 -5.81 19.99 0.13
CA ILE A 76 -6.79 20.11 1.23
C ILE A 76 -6.08 20.38 2.56
N GLN A 77 -5.03 19.62 2.86
CA GLN A 77 -4.25 19.72 4.08
C GLN A 77 -2.76 19.67 3.72
N PRO A 78 -2.09 20.83 3.62
CA PRO A 78 -0.67 20.91 3.32
C PRO A 78 0.17 20.11 4.32
N PHE A 79 1.05 19.26 3.82
CA PHE A 79 1.90 18.40 4.64
C PHE A 79 3.11 19.17 5.17
N GLU A 80 3.34 19.12 6.48
CA GLU A 80 4.61 19.55 7.06
C GLU A 80 5.68 18.49 6.80
N TYR A 81 6.84 18.91 6.32
CA TYR A 81 7.96 18.00 6.06
C TYR A 81 8.52 17.44 7.37
N ASN A 82 8.46 16.12 7.54
CA ASN A 82 9.08 15.41 8.66
C ASN A 82 10.17 14.46 8.15
N PRO A 83 11.42 14.54 8.67
CA PRO A 83 12.50 13.64 8.29
C PRO A 83 12.20 12.14 8.46
N LYS A 84 11.21 11.79 9.30
CA LYS A 84 10.73 10.40 9.45
C LYS A 84 10.24 9.81 8.11
N PHE A 85 9.69 10.62 7.20
CA PHE A 85 9.18 10.17 5.89
C PHE A 85 10.26 9.94 4.84
N ASN A 86 11.52 10.37 5.07
CA ASN A 86 12.58 10.21 4.07
C ASN A 86 12.84 8.74 3.74
N LEU A 87 12.80 7.89 4.77
CA LEU A 87 12.99 6.45 4.62
C LEU A 87 11.91 5.85 3.71
N ASP A 88 10.65 6.24 3.93
CA ASP A 88 9.49 5.81 3.16
C ASP A 88 9.64 6.22 1.69
N LEU A 89 10.06 7.48 1.44
CA LEU A 89 10.31 8.00 0.09
C LEU A 89 11.47 7.27 -0.62
N TYR A 90 12.57 6.99 0.09
CA TYR A 90 13.70 6.26 -0.50
C TYR A 90 13.32 4.82 -0.83
N MET A 91 12.54 4.16 0.01
CA MET A 91 12.03 2.81 -0.26
C MET A 91 11.07 2.78 -1.44
N LEU A 92 10.20 3.78 -1.56
CA LEU A 92 9.29 3.93 -2.70
C LEU A 92 10.07 4.12 -4.01
N ILE A 93 11.03 5.05 -4.03
CA ILE A 93 11.86 5.33 -5.21
C ILE A 93 12.68 4.08 -5.57
N GLY A 94 13.36 3.47 -4.60
CA GLY A 94 14.18 2.28 -4.79
C GLY A 94 13.37 1.08 -5.30
N GLY A 95 12.20 0.81 -4.71
CA GLY A 95 11.31 -0.26 -5.14
C GLY A 95 10.74 -0.02 -6.54
N THR A 96 10.42 1.23 -6.89
CA THR A 96 9.94 1.60 -8.23
C THR A 96 11.04 1.42 -9.27
N PHE A 97 12.27 1.87 -8.98
CA PHE A 97 13.42 1.64 -9.87
C PHE A 97 13.71 0.15 -10.04
N PHE A 98 13.68 -0.63 -8.95
CA PHE A 98 13.85 -2.08 -9.02
C PHE A 98 12.80 -2.73 -9.94
N LEU A 99 11.51 -2.42 -9.72
CA LEU A 99 10.41 -2.89 -10.57
C LEU A 99 10.59 -2.47 -12.04
N LEU A 100 11.02 -1.24 -12.32
CA LEU A 100 11.26 -0.78 -13.68
C LEU A 100 12.42 -1.53 -14.33
N THR A 101 13.52 -1.76 -13.61
CA THR A 101 14.66 -2.50 -14.15
C THR A 101 14.28 -3.95 -14.47
N THR A 102 13.58 -4.64 -13.58
CA THR A 102 13.17 -6.03 -13.82
C THR A 102 12.18 -6.14 -14.99
N MET A 103 11.26 -5.19 -15.12
CA MET A 103 10.31 -5.16 -16.24
C MET A 103 10.94 -4.81 -17.60
N LEU A 104 12.04 -4.04 -17.62
CA LEU A 104 12.70 -3.58 -18.85
C LEU A 104 13.87 -4.47 -19.29
N THR A 105 14.51 -5.22 -18.39
CA THR A 105 15.74 -5.98 -18.67
C THR A 105 15.46 -7.43 -19.16
N GLY A 106 14.21 -7.88 -19.20
CA GLY A 106 13.84 -9.20 -19.72
C GLY A 106 13.13 -9.15 -21.09
N GLN A 107 13.38 -10.14 -21.96
CA GLN A 107 12.51 -10.39 -23.14
C GLN A 107 11.07 -10.76 -22.73
N LYS A 108 10.86 -11.12 -21.45
CA LYS A 108 9.55 -11.31 -20.83
C LYS A 108 9.20 -10.07 -20.00
N LYS A 109 8.08 -9.42 -20.32
CA LYS A 109 7.52 -8.27 -19.58
C LYS A 109 6.83 -8.69 -18.27
N SER A 110 7.39 -9.66 -17.55
CA SER A 110 6.76 -10.27 -16.36
C SER A 110 7.76 -10.36 -15.22
N VAL A 111 7.32 -10.02 -14.00
CA VAL A 111 8.13 -10.15 -12.79
C VAL A 111 8.30 -11.62 -12.44
N ASP A 112 9.54 -12.08 -12.32
CA ASP A 112 9.84 -13.46 -11.94
C ASP A 112 9.58 -13.71 -10.45
N ARG A 113 9.42 -14.99 -10.08
CA ARG A 113 9.14 -15.42 -8.69
C ARG A 113 10.21 -14.95 -7.71
N TRP A 114 11.47 -14.91 -8.14
CA TRP A 114 12.60 -14.44 -7.34
C TRP A 114 12.58 -12.92 -7.10
N GLU A 115 12.24 -12.15 -8.14
CA GLU A 115 12.13 -10.69 -8.06
C GLU A 115 10.97 -10.28 -7.15
N SER A 116 9.84 -10.99 -7.28
CA SER A 116 8.69 -10.84 -6.38
C SER A 116 9.05 -11.21 -4.94
N GLY A 117 9.82 -12.29 -4.75
CA GLY A 117 10.32 -12.70 -3.44
C GLY A 117 11.23 -11.65 -2.78
N ALA A 118 12.11 -11.02 -3.56
CA ALA A 118 12.98 -9.95 -3.08
C ALA A 118 12.18 -8.71 -2.63
N LEU A 119 11.16 -8.31 -3.40
CA LEU A 119 10.27 -7.21 -3.03
C LEU A 119 9.47 -7.52 -1.77
N MET A 120 8.93 -8.74 -1.65
CA MET A 120 8.17 -9.17 -0.49
C MET A 120 9.04 -9.23 0.77
N LEU A 121 10.27 -9.74 0.67
CA LEU A 121 11.21 -9.77 1.78
C LEU A 121 11.59 -8.35 2.22
N THR A 122 11.82 -7.44 1.28
CA THR A 122 12.08 -6.02 1.55
C THR A 122 10.91 -5.37 2.28
N TYR A 123 9.67 -5.63 1.83
CA TYR A 123 8.46 -5.15 2.48
C TYR A 123 8.31 -5.65 3.93
N ILE A 124 8.58 -6.93 4.18
CA ILE A 124 8.51 -7.52 5.53
C ILE A 124 9.57 -6.91 6.44
N ILE A 125 10.81 -6.79 5.98
CA ILE A 125 11.91 -6.19 6.76
C ILE A 125 11.57 -4.74 7.11
N TYR A 126 11.12 -3.96 6.14
CA TYR A 126 10.76 -2.55 6.32
C TYR A 126 9.62 -2.37 7.32
N THR A 127 8.54 -3.15 7.15
CA THR A 127 7.36 -3.07 8.03
C THR A 127 7.74 -3.45 9.47
N THR A 128 8.56 -4.51 9.62
CA THR A 128 9.05 -4.94 10.94
C THR A 128 9.92 -3.86 11.58
N TYR A 129 10.85 -3.27 10.82
CA TYR A 129 11.69 -2.17 11.30
C TYR A 129 10.85 -0.97 11.77
N LEU A 130 9.83 -0.59 11.01
CA LEU A 130 8.97 0.54 11.32
C LEU A 130 8.16 0.30 12.61
N VAL A 131 7.61 -0.90 12.78
CA VAL A 131 6.88 -1.29 14.00
C VAL A 131 7.82 -1.31 15.21
N LEU A 132 9.01 -1.91 15.09
CA LEU A 132 9.98 -2.00 16.19
C LEU A 132 10.53 -0.64 16.62
N LYS A 133 10.63 0.32 15.70
CA LYS A 133 11.14 1.68 16.00
C LYS A 133 10.24 2.49 16.93
N GLU A 134 8.97 2.11 17.05
CA GLU A 134 7.97 2.83 17.85
C GLU A 134 7.84 2.32 19.28
N PHE A 135 8.27 1.08 19.51
CA PHE A 135 8.37 0.49 20.85
C PHE A 135 9.68 0.92 21.52
#